data_AF-A0A7Y5Z843-F1
#
_entry.id   AF-A0A7Y5Z843-F1
#
_cell.length_a   1.000
_cell.length_b   1.000
_cell.length_c   1.000
_cell.angle_alpha   90.00
_cell.angle_beta   90.00
_cell.angle_gamma   90.00
#
_symmetry.space_group_name_H-M   'P 1'
#
loop_
_entity.id
_entity.type
_entity.pdbx_description
1 polymer ?
#
loop_
_entity_poly.entity_id
_entity_poly.type
_entity_poly.pdbx_seq_one_letter_code
_entity_poly.pdbx_strand_id
1 'polypeptide(L)'
;MKLKHLAASAAVASVALIAAGVALGDAGSGEASPIYGVKLPDGYRTWPLIAPAQEAEPLNELRAVLGNDRAIKAYQDSTLPFPDGTVLVKLAWKHVQSPEFEPASIPGAATTVQVMVKDSKKYASTGGWGFGRFINGKPADEAQHQTCFACHQARVQNHDFVFTRLAP
;
A
#
# COMPACT_ATOMS: atom_id res chain seq x y z
N MET A 1 39.17 73.45 -3.99
CA MET A 1 40.12 73.16 -2.90
C MET A 1 39.41 72.32 -1.84
N LYS A 2 39.85 71.06 -1.68
CA LYS A 2 39.64 70.13 -0.55
C LYS A 2 38.23 69.54 -0.28
N LEU A 3 38.16 68.22 -0.52
CA LEU A 3 37.27 67.21 0.07
C LEU A 3 37.11 67.36 1.58
N LYS A 4 35.91 67.05 2.09
CA LYS A 4 35.72 66.19 3.28
C LYS A 4 34.48 65.31 3.13
N HIS A 5 34.72 64.01 3.12
CA HIS A 5 33.72 62.96 3.24
C HIS A 5 33.14 62.94 4.66
N LEU A 6 31.83 62.71 4.77
CA LEU A 6 31.28 61.92 5.88
C LEU A 6 30.18 61.01 5.32
N ALA A 7 30.50 59.73 5.27
CA ALA A 7 29.58 58.65 5.02
C ALA A 7 28.64 58.50 6.21
N ALA A 8 27.35 58.38 5.96
CA ALA A 8 26.38 57.83 6.90
C ALA A 8 25.66 56.69 6.19
N SER A 9 26.20 55.49 6.38
CA SER A 9 25.61 54.24 5.91
C SER A 9 24.36 53.94 6.75
N ALA A 10 23.17 54.23 6.21
CA ALA A 10 21.92 53.71 6.76
C ALA A 10 21.75 52.27 6.24
N ALA A 11 22.05 51.28 7.09
CA ALA A 11 21.76 49.88 6.81
C ALA A 11 20.23 49.67 6.85
N VAL A 12 19.61 49.56 5.68
CA VAL A 12 18.22 49.10 5.56
C VAL A 12 18.23 47.58 5.70
N ALA A 13 17.76 47.08 6.84
CA ALA A 13 17.59 45.66 7.08
C ALA A 13 16.40 45.14 6.26
N SER A 14 16.70 44.47 5.14
CA SER A 14 15.71 43.76 4.33
C SER A 14 15.20 42.54 5.09
N VAL A 15 13.97 42.59 5.58
CA VAL A 15 13.27 41.43 6.16
C VAL A 15 12.95 40.46 5.02
N ALA A 16 13.67 39.34 4.95
CA ALA A 16 13.33 38.25 4.06
C ALA A 16 12.09 37.51 4.60
N LEU A 17 10.96 37.62 3.90
CA LEU A 17 9.81 36.76 4.15
C LEU A 17 10.18 35.32 3.75
N ILE A 18 10.40 34.47 4.75
CA ILE A 18 10.49 33.03 4.54
C ILE A 18 9.06 32.53 4.31
N ALA A 19 8.73 32.21 3.05
CA ALA A 19 7.52 31.47 2.73
C ALA A 19 7.66 30.07 3.34
N ALA A 20 6.97 29.82 4.45
CA ALA A 20 6.81 28.48 5.00
C ALA A 20 6.03 27.63 3.99
N GLY A 21 6.71 26.72 3.31
CA GLY A 21 6.07 25.70 2.49
C GLY A 21 5.17 24.85 3.38
N VAL A 22 3.87 24.86 3.10
CA VAL A 22 2.93 23.86 3.62
C VAL A 22 3.34 22.51 3.03
N ALA A 23 4.03 21.71 3.84
CA ALA A 23 4.22 20.29 3.57
C ALA A 23 2.86 19.60 3.68
N LEU A 24 2.20 19.41 2.54
CA LEU A 24 1.07 18.51 2.41
C LEU A 24 1.58 17.07 2.48
N GLY A 25 1.09 16.33 3.48
CA GLY A 25 1.15 14.87 3.53
C GLY A 25 2.03 14.34 4.64
N ASP A 26 1.45 14.17 5.83
CA ASP A 26 1.98 13.24 6.84
C ASP A 26 1.91 11.83 6.24
N ALA A 27 3.04 11.36 5.74
CA ALA A 27 3.19 10.00 5.23
C ALA A 27 3.24 9.07 6.44
N GLY A 28 2.10 8.43 6.75
CA GLY A 28 1.90 7.48 7.85
C GLY A 28 3.18 6.81 8.37
N SER A 29 3.35 6.89 9.69
CA SER A 29 4.54 6.54 10.49
C SER A 29 4.93 5.06 10.49
N GLY A 30 4.51 4.28 9.49
CA GLY A 30 4.83 2.86 9.33
C GLY A 30 6.10 2.60 8.51
N GLU A 31 6.80 1.53 8.87
CA GLU A 31 7.92 0.98 8.08
C GLU A 31 7.44 0.55 6.68
N ALA A 32 8.31 0.71 5.67
CA ALA A 32 8.00 0.37 4.29
C ALA A 32 8.62 -0.98 3.89
N SER A 33 8.00 -1.67 2.93
CA SER A 33 8.54 -2.91 2.39
C SER A 33 9.89 -2.69 1.70
N PRO A 34 10.83 -3.64 1.84
CA PRO A 34 12.06 -3.60 1.06
C PRO A 34 11.74 -3.71 -0.43
N ILE A 35 12.61 -3.15 -1.27
CA ILE A 35 12.55 -3.11 -2.74
C ILE A 35 11.42 -2.22 -3.30
N TYR A 36 10.20 -2.30 -2.76
CA TYR A 36 9.02 -1.64 -3.33
C TYR A 36 8.60 -0.35 -2.61
N GLY A 37 9.04 -0.16 -1.36
CA GLY A 37 8.68 1.00 -0.55
C GLY A 37 7.17 1.12 -0.31
N VAL A 38 6.44 0.00 -0.30
CA VAL A 38 5.00 -0.04 -0.01
C VAL A 38 4.81 -0.01 1.51
N LYS A 39 3.89 0.81 2.00
CA LYS A 39 3.51 0.87 3.42
C LYS A 39 2.13 0.25 3.63
N LEU A 40 1.77 0.00 4.90
CA LEU A 40 0.38 -0.22 5.26
C LEU A 40 -0.42 1.07 5.01
N PRO A 41 -1.48 1.05 4.19
CA PRO A 41 -2.30 2.25 3.96
C PRO A 41 -3.10 2.58 5.23
N ASP A 42 -3.26 3.86 5.56
CA ASP A 42 -4.09 4.24 6.69
C ASP A 42 -5.57 3.93 6.44
N GLY A 43 -6.29 3.51 7.48
CA GLY A 43 -7.74 3.24 7.41
C GLY A 43 -8.15 2.02 6.57
N TYR A 44 -7.22 1.28 5.97
CA TYR A 44 -7.54 0.18 5.04
C TYR A 44 -8.51 -0.89 5.58
N ARG A 45 -8.60 -1.05 6.90
CA ARG A 45 -9.51 -2.02 7.53
C ARG A 45 -10.99 -1.66 7.38
N THR A 46 -11.30 -0.42 7.00
CA THR A 46 -12.66 0.03 6.70
C THR A 46 -12.96 0.07 5.21
N TRP A 47 -12.01 -0.35 4.36
CA TRP A 47 -12.22 -0.37 2.92
C TRP A 47 -13.18 -1.49 2.52
N PRO A 48 -13.93 -1.33 1.41
CA PRO A 48 -14.85 -2.35 0.95
C PRO A 48 -14.17 -3.70 0.65
N LEU A 49 -14.89 -4.78 0.96
CA LEU A 49 -14.49 -6.15 0.64
C LEU A 49 -14.55 -6.37 -0.88
N ILE A 50 -13.48 -6.95 -1.43
CA ILE A 50 -13.45 -7.48 -2.79
C ILE A 50 -13.93 -8.92 -2.79
N ALA A 51 -13.26 -9.79 -2.03
CA ALA A 51 -13.67 -11.19 -1.87
C ALA A 51 -12.95 -11.87 -0.71
N PRO A 52 -13.59 -12.87 -0.07
CA PRO A 52 -12.91 -13.81 0.79
C PRO A 52 -12.15 -14.87 -0.03
N ALA A 53 -11.20 -15.52 0.62
CA ALA A 53 -10.55 -16.73 0.13
C ALA A 53 -10.15 -17.61 1.31
N GLN A 54 -10.07 -18.92 1.08
CA GLN A 54 -9.47 -19.86 2.01
C GLN A 54 -8.24 -20.47 1.35
N GLU A 55 -7.12 -20.47 2.06
CA GLU A 55 -5.93 -21.20 1.66
C GLU A 55 -5.79 -22.43 2.56
N ALA A 56 -5.71 -23.59 1.91
CA ALA A 56 -5.55 -24.85 2.60
C ALA A 56 -4.18 -24.98 3.30
N GLU A 57 -3.94 -26.15 3.89
CA GLU A 57 -2.63 -26.53 4.39
C GLU A 57 -1.54 -26.34 3.31
N PRO A 58 -0.33 -25.88 3.67
CA PRO A 58 0.20 -25.79 5.04
C PRO A 58 -0.04 -24.44 5.75
N LEU A 59 -0.62 -23.45 5.06
CA LEU A 59 -0.81 -22.13 5.65
C LEU A 59 -2.08 -22.08 6.50
N ASN A 60 -3.13 -22.78 6.06
CA ASN A 60 -4.40 -22.93 6.75
C ASN A 60 -4.97 -21.58 7.21
N GLU A 61 -5.23 -20.72 6.21
CA GLU A 61 -5.60 -19.33 6.42
C GLU A 61 -6.98 -19.00 5.85
N LEU A 62 -7.76 -18.25 6.62
CA LEU A 62 -8.85 -17.45 6.09
C LEU A 62 -8.29 -16.11 5.64
N ARG A 63 -8.73 -15.65 4.47
CA ARG A 63 -8.24 -14.42 3.84
C ARG A 63 -9.39 -13.56 3.36
N ALA A 64 -9.20 -12.25 3.41
CA ALA A 64 -10.11 -11.28 2.85
C ALA A 64 -9.30 -10.21 2.12
N VAL A 65 -9.69 -9.90 0.89
CA VAL A 65 -9.06 -8.83 0.11
C VAL A 65 -9.97 -7.63 0.16
N LEU A 66 -9.44 -6.50 0.61
CA LEU A 66 -10.08 -5.19 0.62
C LEU A 66 -9.50 -4.35 -0.51
N GLY A 67 -10.28 -3.40 -1.03
CA GLY A 67 -9.83 -2.51 -2.09
C GLY A 67 -10.25 -1.07 -1.84
N ASN A 68 -9.39 -0.12 -2.20
CA ASN A 68 -9.78 1.29 -2.18
C ASN A 68 -10.85 1.60 -3.24
N ASP A 69 -11.40 2.82 -3.22
CA ASP A 69 -12.46 3.23 -4.15
C ASP A 69 -12.08 3.02 -5.63
N ARG A 70 -10.80 3.22 -5.97
CA ARG A 70 -10.28 2.97 -7.32
C ARG A 70 -10.33 1.49 -7.69
N ALA A 71 -9.94 0.60 -6.78
CA ALA A 71 -10.05 -0.84 -6.98
C ALA A 71 -11.50 -1.26 -7.18
N ILE A 72 -12.41 -0.78 -6.32
CA ILE A 72 -13.84 -1.11 -6.39
C ILE A 72 -14.44 -0.65 -7.72
N LYS A 73 -14.19 0.61 -8.12
CA LYS A 73 -14.63 1.15 -9.40
C LYS A 73 -14.10 0.31 -10.56
N ALA A 74 -12.81 -0.04 -10.55
CA ALA A 74 -12.20 -0.84 -11.60
C ALA A 74 -12.83 -2.24 -11.71
N TYR A 75 -13.13 -2.88 -10.59
CA TYR A 75 -13.83 -4.16 -10.60
C TYR A 75 -15.26 -4.04 -11.14
N GLN A 76 -16.02 -3.05 -10.67
CA GLN A 76 -17.41 -2.81 -11.11
C GLN A 76 -17.49 -2.52 -12.62
N ASP A 77 -16.53 -1.76 -13.14
CA ASP A 77 -16.47 -1.39 -14.55
C ASP A 77 -15.74 -2.44 -15.42
N SER A 78 -15.24 -3.54 -14.82
CA SER A 78 -14.40 -4.54 -15.50
C SER A 78 -13.16 -3.93 -16.18
N THR A 79 -12.55 -2.91 -15.56
CA THR A 79 -11.40 -2.19 -16.10
C THR A 79 -10.11 -2.97 -15.86
N LEU A 80 -9.40 -3.30 -16.95
CA LEU A 80 -8.03 -3.80 -16.93
C LEU A 80 -7.19 -3.07 -18.00
N PRO A 81 -5.91 -2.77 -17.72
CA PRO A 81 -5.22 -2.86 -16.43
C PRO A 81 -5.88 -2.01 -15.34
N PHE A 82 -5.64 -2.33 -14.06
CA PHE A 82 -6.10 -1.47 -12.98
C PHE A 82 -5.46 -0.09 -13.10
N PRO A 83 -6.20 0.99 -12.80
CA PRO A 83 -5.66 2.35 -12.88
C PRO A 83 -4.59 2.57 -11.79
N ASP A 84 -3.61 3.44 -12.09
CA ASP A 84 -2.63 3.88 -11.11
C ASP A 84 -3.32 4.44 -9.85
N GLY A 85 -2.74 4.18 -8.68
CA GLY A 85 -3.33 4.45 -7.37
C GLY A 85 -4.34 3.39 -6.90
N THR A 86 -4.58 2.32 -7.67
CA THR A 86 -5.30 1.15 -7.15
C THR A 86 -4.50 0.52 -6.02
N VAL A 87 -5.18 0.21 -4.91
CA VAL A 87 -4.58 -0.50 -3.78
C VAL A 87 -5.47 -1.66 -3.38
N LEU A 88 -4.88 -2.85 -3.28
CA LEU A 88 -5.52 -4.04 -2.74
C LEU A 88 -4.79 -4.46 -1.46
N VAL A 89 -5.54 -4.78 -0.42
CA VAL A 89 -5.00 -5.26 0.85
C VAL A 89 -5.61 -6.61 1.19
N LYS A 90 -4.77 -7.65 1.22
CA LYS A 90 -5.13 -8.99 1.66
C LYS A 90 -4.83 -9.14 3.15
N LEU A 91 -5.89 -9.29 3.93
CA LEU A 91 -5.85 -9.71 5.33
C LEU A 91 -5.80 -11.23 5.40
N ALA A 92 -5.01 -11.77 6.33
CA ALA A 92 -4.93 -13.19 6.58
C ALA A 92 -4.95 -13.52 8.08
N TRP A 93 -5.66 -14.59 8.42
CA TRP A 93 -5.79 -15.12 9.78
C TRP A 93 -5.72 -16.64 9.74
N LYS A 94 -5.31 -17.27 10.85
CA LYS A 94 -5.48 -18.71 11.03
C LYS A 94 -6.96 -19.08 10.94
N HIS A 95 -7.23 -20.20 10.28
CA HIS A 95 -8.55 -20.80 10.22
C HIS A 95 -8.80 -21.59 11.51
N VAL A 96 -9.86 -21.25 12.26
CA VAL A 96 -10.23 -21.95 13.50
C VAL A 96 -11.71 -22.31 13.52
N GLN A 97 -12.04 -23.41 14.20
CA GLN A 97 -13.42 -23.85 14.42
C GLN A 97 -14.20 -22.82 15.25
N SER A 98 -15.44 -22.52 14.89
CA SER A 98 -16.28 -21.62 15.68
C SER A 98 -16.69 -22.30 16.99
N PRO A 99 -16.48 -21.66 18.16
CA PRO A 99 -16.94 -22.19 19.44
C PRO A 99 -18.45 -22.01 19.62
N GLU A 100 -19.09 -21.16 18.82
CA GLU A 100 -20.51 -20.79 18.94
C GLU A 100 -21.38 -21.49 17.90
N PHE A 101 -20.78 -22.03 16.83
CA PHE A 101 -21.52 -22.67 15.75
C PHE A 101 -20.68 -23.76 15.06
N GLU A 102 -20.83 -25.01 15.52
CA GLU A 102 -20.11 -26.21 15.05
C GLU A 102 -19.97 -26.35 13.51
N PRO A 103 -20.96 -26.00 12.67
CA PRO A 103 -20.78 -26.11 11.21
C PRO A 103 -19.89 -25.02 10.59
N ALA A 104 -19.53 -23.97 11.33
CA ALA A 104 -18.80 -22.82 10.81
C ALA A 104 -17.39 -22.69 11.38
N SER A 105 -16.58 -21.93 10.65
CA SER A 105 -15.24 -21.56 11.06
C SER A 105 -15.06 -20.05 10.98
N ILE A 106 -14.11 -19.53 11.77
CA ILE A 106 -13.91 -18.10 11.96
C ILE A 106 -12.43 -17.73 11.88
N PRO A 107 -12.10 -16.45 11.69
CA PRO A 107 -10.74 -15.95 11.82
C PRO A 107 -10.19 -16.13 13.24
N GLY A 108 -9.02 -16.74 13.35
CA GLY A 108 -8.22 -16.81 14.57
C GLY A 108 -7.12 -15.74 14.60
N ALA A 109 -5.91 -16.14 15.01
CA ALA A 109 -4.76 -15.24 15.07
C ALA A 109 -4.43 -14.64 13.68
N ALA A 110 -4.24 -13.32 13.62
CA ALA A 110 -3.80 -12.65 12.41
C ALA A 110 -2.38 -13.12 12.03
N THR A 111 -2.15 -13.39 10.75
CA THR A 111 -0.85 -13.87 10.26
C THR A 111 -0.13 -12.79 9.47
N THR A 112 -0.77 -12.28 8.41
CA THR A 112 -0.18 -11.27 7.54
C THR A 112 -1.18 -10.24 7.07
N VAL A 113 -0.66 -9.08 6.75
CA VAL A 113 -1.31 -8.10 5.89
C VAL A 113 -0.44 -7.95 4.65
N GLN A 114 -1.01 -8.14 3.47
CA GLN A 114 -0.29 -8.06 2.20
C GLN A 114 -0.92 -6.96 1.36
N VAL A 115 -0.10 -6.08 0.80
CA VAL A 115 -0.53 -4.88 0.08
C VAL A 115 0.06 -4.95 -1.32
N MET A 116 -0.75 -4.62 -2.34
CA MET A 116 -0.25 -4.30 -3.66
C MET A 116 -0.77 -2.96 -4.13
N VAL A 117 0.13 -2.14 -4.70
CA VAL A 117 -0.15 -0.76 -5.14
C VAL A 117 0.18 -0.63 -6.61
N LYS A 118 -0.77 -0.13 -7.40
CA LYS A 118 -0.57 0.16 -8.82
C LYS A 118 0.08 1.53 -8.98
N ASP A 119 1.24 1.56 -9.62
CA ASP A 119 1.90 2.76 -10.14
C ASP A 119 2.78 2.33 -11.32
N SER A 120 2.26 2.54 -12.53
CA SER A 120 2.86 2.12 -13.79
C SER A 120 4.27 2.69 -14.02
N LYS A 121 4.55 3.87 -13.46
CA LYS A 121 5.86 4.53 -13.60
C LYS A 121 6.83 4.04 -12.55
N LYS A 122 6.41 4.03 -11.28
CA LYS A 122 7.26 3.62 -10.15
C LYS A 122 7.63 2.14 -10.20
N TYR A 123 6.72 1.30 -10.69
CA TYR A 123 6.85 -0.16 -10.68
C TYR A 123 6.92 -0.76 -12.10
N ALA A 124 7.56 -0.04 -13.03
CA ALA A 124 7.63 -0.44 -14.44
C ALA A 124 8.23 -1.84 -14.65
N SER A 125 9.21 -2.24 -13.84
CA SER A 125 9.85 -3.56 -13.91
C SER A 125 8.99 -4.73 -13.38
N THR A 126 7.88 -4.43 -12.70
CA THR A 126 7.00 -5.40 -12.06
C THR A 126 5.55 -5.26 -12.53
N GLY A 127 5.36 -4.91 -13.81
CA GLY A 127 4.02 -4.80 -14.41
C GLY A 127 3.17 -3.67 -13.83
N GLY A 128 3.82 -2.65 -13.25
CA GLY A 128 3.16 -1.53 -12.60
C GLY A 128 2.72 -1.80 -11.15
N TRP A 129 3.16 -2.89 -10.52
CA TRP A 129 2.77 -3.23 -9.15
C TRP A 129 3.93 -3.26 -8.16
N GLY A 130 3.77 -2.55 -7.05
CA GLY A 130 4.61 -2.68 -5.86
C GLY A 130 3.95 -3.56 -4.81
N PHE A 131 4.75 -4.29 -4.03
CA PHE A 131 4.26 -5.27 -3.06
C PHE A 131 4.77 -4.98 -1.65
N GLY A 132 3.93 -5.27 -0.65
CA GLY A 132 4.30 -5.26 0.75
C GLY A 132 3.70 -6.46 1.47
N ARG A 133 4.48 -7.12 2.33
CA ARG A 133 4.04 -8.18 3.22
C ARG A 133 4.42 -7.79 4.64
N PHE A 134 3.44 -7.75 5.53
CA PHE A 134 3.61 -7.30 6.90
C PHE A 134 3.19 -8.37 7.90
N ILE A 135 4.02 -8.58 8.93
CA ILE A 135 3.74 -9.44 10.09
C ILE A 135 3.76 -8.52 11.31
N ASN A 136 2.68 -8.50 12.09
CA ASN A 136 2.54 -7.65 13.27
C ASN A 136 2.89 -6.16 13.00
N GLY A 137 2.48 -5.66 11.83
CA GLY A 137 2.71 -4.27 11.42
C GLY A 137 4.10 -3.97 10.85
N LYS A 138 5.02 -4.93 10.86
CA LYS A 138 6.39 -4.77 10.35
C LYS A 138 6.58 -5.47 9.00
N PRO A 139 7.36 -4.90 8.07
CA PRO A 139 7.62 -5.53 6.78
C PRO A 139 8.40 -6.84 6.98
N ALA A 140 8.06 -7.85 6.18
CA ALA A 140 8.88 -9.04 6.01
C ALA A 140 10.21 -8.69 5.33
N ASP A 141 11.17 -9.62 5.37
CA ASP A 141 12.49 -9.42 4.78
C ASP A 141 12.47 -9.28 3.25
N GLU A 142 13.63 -8.88 2.72
CA GLU A 142 13.84 -8.68 1.28
C GLU A 142 13.63 -9.96 0.46
N ALA A 143 14.11 -11.09 0.97
CA ALA A 143 14.04 -12.37 0.26
C ALA A 143 12.59 -12.79 -0.01
N GLN A 144 11.68 -12.58 0.95
CA GLN A 144 10.25 -12.83 0.76
C GLN A 144 9.65 -11.88 -0.28
N HIS A 145 10.02 -10.60 -0.27
CA HIS A 145 9.51 -9.60 -1.22
C HIS A 145 9.97 -9.85 -2.66
N GLN A 146 11.20 -10.35 -2.88
CA GLN A 146 11.70 -10.73 -4.21
C GLN A 146 10.80 -11.75 -4.92
N THR A 147 10.05 -12.57 -4.16
CA THR A 147 9.19 -13.62 -4.74
C THR A 147 7.84 -13.11 -5.25
N CYS A 148 7.40 -11.92 -4.83
CA CYS A 148 6.03 -11.45 -5.05
C CYS A 148 5.69 -11.34 -6.55
N PHE A 149 6.47 -10.56 -7.30
CA PHE A 149 6.13 -10.32 -8.71
C PHE A 149 6.25 -11.59 -9.56
N ALA A 150 7.30 -12.40 -9.37
CA ALA A 150 7.49 -13.63 -10.13
C ALA A 150 6.29 -14.59 -9.99
N CYS A 151 5.75 -14.74 -8.78
CA CYS A 151 4.55 -15.56 -8.54
C CYS A 151 3.31 -14.98 -9.25
N HIS A 152 3.07 -13.67 -9.12
CA HIS A 152 1.94 -13.01 -9.77
C HIS A 152 2.04 -13.03 -11.30
N GLN A 153 3.24 -12.85 -11.85
CA GLN A 153 3.51 -12.95 -13.28
C GLN A 153 3.23 -14.37 -13.79
N ALA A 154 3.76 -15.38 -13.12
CA ALA A 154 3.60 -16.78 -13.55
C ALA A 154 2.15 -17.28 -13.52
N ARG A 155 1.30 -16.72 -12.64
CA ARG A 155 -0.05 -17.24 -12.39
C ARG A 155 -1.18 -16.38 -12.93
N VAL A 156 -1.01 -15.07 -12.97
CA VAL A 156 -2.12 -14.11 -13.23
C VAL A 156 -1.72 -12.93 -14.11
N GLN A 157 -0.70 -13.08 -14.97
CA GLN A 157 -0.30 -12.03 -15.93
C GLN A 157 -1.46 -11.52 -16.81
N ASN A 158 -2.38 -12.39 -17.21
CA ASN A 158 -3.50 -12.05 -18.10
C ASN A 158 -4.64 -11.30 -17.38
N HIS A 159 -4.49 -11.00 -16.10
CA HIS A 159 -5.48 -10.26 -15.31
C HIS A 159 -4.81 -9.16 -14.50
N ASP A 160 -3.90 -8.45 -15.16
CA ASP A 160 -3.07 -7.39 -14.58
C ASP A 160 -2.42 -7.81 -13.26
N PHE A 161 -1.92 -9.04 -13.20
CA PHE A 161 -1.21 -9.59 -12.04
C PHE A 161 -2.06 -9.72 -10.76
N VAL A 162 -3.40 -9.67 -10.85
CA VAL A 162 -4.29 -9.76 -9.68
C VAL A 162 -5.05 -11.10 -9.65
N PHE A 163 -4.94 -11.84 -8.54
CA PHE A 163 -5.66 -13.10 -8.31
C PHE A 163 -7.14 -12.92 -8.01
N THR A 164 -7.48 -11.90 -7.21
CA THR A 164 -8.82 -11.73 -6.67
C THR A 164 -9.79 -11.26 -7.74
N ARG A 165 -11.00 -11.81 -7.72
CA ARG A 165 -12.17 -11.32 -8.46
C ARG A 165 -13.16 -10.74 -7.46
N LEU A 166 -13.93 -9.75 -7.88
CA LEU A 166 -14.99 -9.21 -7.05
C LEU A 166 -16.04 -10.30 -6.79
N ALA A 167 -16.32 -10.57 -5.52
CA ALA A 167 -17.46 -11.35 -5.06
C ALA A 167 -18.61 -10.36 -4.79
N PRO A 168 -19.66 -10.33 -5.64
CA PRO A 168 -20.76 -9.38 -5.50
C PRO A 168 -21.68 -9.68 -4.31
#